data_AF-A0A5J4NE32-F1
#
_entry.id   AF-A0A5J4NE32-F1
#
_cell.length_a   1.000
_cell.length_b   1.000
_cell.length_c   1.000
_cell.angle_alpha   90.00
_cell.angle_beta   90.00
_cell.angle_gamma   90.00
#
_symmetry.space_group_name_H-M   'P 1'
#
loop_
_entity.id
_entity.type
_entity.pdbx_description
1 polymer ?
#
loop_
_entity_poly.entity_id
_entity_poly.type
_entity_poly.pdbx_seq_one_letter_code
_entity_poly.pdbx_strand_id
1 'polypeptide(L)'
;MLRVSASAIAIICLVGLTQASNSQSAIFNSDPKKNWAVLVAGSDGWWNYRHQSDVCHAYQLLTGLGIPRENIITFMYDDIANNRNNPYPGKIFNDYNHKDVYAGVQIDYKGSDVNPGMFMRVMKGDAQLKAAGKKVLQR
;
A
#
# COMPACT_ATOMS: atom_id res chain seq x y z
N MET A 1 26.64 39.41 50.73
CA MET A 1 26.12 39.56 49.35
C MET A 1 25.39 38.28 48.98
N LEU A 2 24.09 38.22 49.27
CA LEU A 2 23.15 37.20 48.77
C LEU A 2 22.62 37.69 47.42
N ARG A 3 22.70 36.88 46.37
CA ARG A 3 21.97 37.12 45.12
C ARG A 3 20.67 36.32 45.17
N VAL A 4 19.56 37.02 45.35
CA VAL A 4 18.21 36.46 45.17
C VAL A 4 17.94 36.43 43.66
N SER A 5 17.85 35.24 43.09
CA SER A 5 17.44 35.01 41.70
C SER A 5 15.91 34.97 41.65
N ALA A 6 15.30 36.04 41.14
CA ALA A 6 13.89 36.07 40.79
C ALA A 6 13.66 35.39 39.43
N SER A 7 12.92 34.29 39.40
CA SER A 7 11.95 33.97 38.34
C SER A 7 11.24 32.68 38.72
N ALA A 8 10.16 32.83 39.49
CA ALA A 8 9.09 31.86 39.55
C ALA A 8 8.24 32.03 38.28
N ILE A 9 8.33 31.07 37.36
CA ILE A 9 7.23 30.78 36.42
C ILE A 9 6.84 29.33 36.70
N ALA A 10 5.86 29.18 37.58
CA ALA A 10 5.01 28.01 37.57
C ALA A 10 4.06 28.16 36.37
N ILE A 11 3.95 27.13 35.54
CA ILE A 11 2.69 26.49 35.15
C ILE A 11 3.04 25.24 34.36
N ILE A 12 2.63 24.12 34.95
CA ILE A 12 2.45 22.82 34.34
C ILE A 12 1.52 22.99 33.12
N CYS A 13 2.01 22.66 31.93
CA CYS A 13 1.17 22.22 30.82
C CYS A 13 1.76 20.93 30.27
N LEU A 14 1.68 19.88 31.11
CA LEU A 14 1.46 18.54 30.60
C LEU A 14 0.04 18.52 30.00
N VAL A 15 -0.16 17.75 28.93
CA VAL A 15 -1.38 17.61 28.11
C VAL A 15 -1.52 18.62 26.97
N GLY A 16 -0.65 18.43 25.97
CA GLY A 16 -1.01 18.52 24.56
C GLY A 16 -0.62 17.22 23.86
N LEU A 17 -1.10 16.10 24.40
CA LEU A 17 -1.11 14.81 23.71
C LEU A 17 -1.77 15.02 22.34
N THR A 18 -1.12 14.53 21.27
CA THR A 18 -1.71 13.70 20.21
C THR A 18 -3.05 14.23 19.65
N GLN A 19 -3.19 14.64 18.38
CA GLN A 19 -3.30 13.71 17.27
C GLN A 19 -3.58 14.51 15.97
N ALA A 20 -2.59 14.58 15.08
CA ALA A 20 -2.88 14.64 13.64
C ALA A 20 -3.16 13.21 13.15
N SER A 21 -4.20 12.56 13.69
CA SER A 21 -4.53 11.17 13.38
C SER A 21 -6.03 10.89 13.30
N ASN A 22 -6.86 11.94 13.23
CA ASN A 22 -8.31 11.78 13.14
C ASN A 22 -8.86 11.52 11.72
N SER A 23 -8.01 11.37 10.70
CA SER A 23 -8.46 11.05 9.33
C SER A 23 -8.19 9.60 8.92
N GLN A 24 -7.28 8.87 9.58
CA GLN A 24 -7.03 7.45 9.29
C GLN A 24 -8.00 6.51 10.00
N SER A 25 -8.46 6.88 11.20
CA SER A 25 -9.30 6.05 12.07
C SER A 25 -10.69 5.74 11.53
N ALA A 26 -11.20 6.54 10.58
CA ALA A 26 -12.53 6.32 9.99
C ALA A 26 -12.54 5.30 8.84
N ILE A 27 -11.40 5.07 8.18
CA ILE A 27 -11.32 4.20 6.99
C ILE A 27 -10.65 2.86 7.31
N PHE A 28 -9.67 2.85 8.21
CA PHE A 28 -8.96 1.64 8.60
C PHE A 28 -9.28 1.24 10.03
N ASN A 29 -9.35 -0.07 10.26
CA ASN A 29 -9.31 -0.63 11.60
C ASN A 29 -8.01 -0.16 12.29
N SER A 30 -8.10 0.19 13.56
CA SER A 30 -6.96 0.60 14.37
C SER A 30 -5.89 -0.50 14.52
N ASP A 31 -6.28 -1.76 14.33
CA ASP A 31 -5.36 -2.89 14.15
C ASP A 31 -5.12 -3.14 12.65
N PRO A 32 -3.93 -2.80 12.11
CA PRO A 32 -3.59 -3.00 10.69
C PRO A 32 -3.79 -4.44 10.20
N LYS A 33 -3.66 -5.44 11.08
CA LYS A 33 -3.80 -6.87 10.73
C LYS A 33 -5.23 -7.28 10.40
N LYS A 34 -6.22 -6.44 10.74
CA LYS A 34 -7.63 -6.66 10.40
C LYS A 34 -8.05 -6.02 9.09
N ASN A 35 -7.21 -5.16 8.53
CA ASN A 35 -7.49 -4.48 7.27
C ASN A 35 -7.12 -5.37 6.08
N TRP A 36 -7.95 -5.34 5.05
CA TRP A 36 -7.73 -5.99 3.76
C TRP A 36 -7.74 -4.94 2.65
N ALA A 37 -6.96 -5.19 1.60
CA ALA A 37 -6.94 -4.36 0.42
C ALA A 37 -6.89 -5.22 -0.85
N VAL A 38 -7.57 -4.75 -1.90
CA VAL A 38 -7.45 -5.28 -3.26
C VAL A 38 -7.02 -4.13 -4.16
N LEU A 39 -5.81 -4.20 -4.68
CA LEU A 39 -5.19 -3.18 -5.54
C LEU A 39 -5.21 -3.65 -6.99
N VAL A 40 -5.70 -2.82 -7.92
CA VAL A 40 -5.92 -3.25 -9.32
C VAL A 40 -5.42 -2.19 -10.30
N ALA A 41 -4.49 -2.59 -11.17
CA ALA A 41 -4.11 -1.85 -12.35
C ALA A 41 -4.84 -2.46 -13.56
N GLY A 42 -5.87 -1.77 -14.05
CA GLY A 42 -6.78 -2.27 -15.09
C GLY A 42 -6.26 -2.16 -16.53
N SER A 43 -4.97 -1.89 -16.74
CA SER A 43 -4.39 -1.70 -18.08
C SER A 43 -2.93 -2.14 -18.15
N ASP A 44 -2.48 -2.42 -19.36
CA ASP A 44 -1.12 -2.81 -19.69
C ASP A 44 -0.44 -1.81 -20.65
N GLY A 45 0.80 -2.10 -21.01
CA GLY A 45 1.58 -1.36 -21.98
C GLY A 45 2.29 -0.14 -21.40
N TRP A 46 3.42 0.20 -22.01
CA TRP A 46 4.30 1.30 -21.57
C TRP A 46 3.56 2.64 -21.42
N TRP A 47 2.62 2.94 -22.31
CA TRP A 47 1.83 4.18 -22.27
C TRP A 47 0.89 4.28 -21.04
N ASN A 48 0.64 3.16 -20.36
CA ASN A 48 -0.15 3.08 -19.14
C ASN A 48 0.69 2.78 -17.90
N TYR A 49 2.00 3.00 -17.96
CA TYR A 49 2.95 2.88 -16.86
C TYR A 49 2.37 3.32 -15.49
N ARG A 50 1.72 4.50 -15.49
CA ARG A 50 1.16 5.14 -14.30
C ARG A 50 0.23 4.22 -13.49
N HIS A 51 -0.57 3.36 -14.13
CA HIS A 51 -1.55 2.56 -13.38
C HIS A 51 -0.90 1.44 -12.58
N GLN A 52 0.13 0.78 -13.12
CA GLN A 52 0.89 -0.24 -12.36
C GLN A 52 1.83 0.41 -11.35
N SER A 53 2.37 1.58 -11.68
CA SER A 53 3.14 2.41 -10.75
C SER A 53 2.33 2.83 -9.53
N ASP A 54 1.07 3.24 -9.71
CA ASP A 54 0.16 3.58 -8.62
C ASP A 54 -0.15 2.37 -7.73
N VAL A 55 -0.38 1.19 -8.30
CA VAL A 55 -0.57 -0.06 -7.54
C VAL A 55 0.68 -0.42 -6.73
N CYS A 56 1.85 -0.36 -7.35
CA CYS A 56 3.12 -0.62 -6.66
C CYS A 56 3.30 0.36 -5.50
N HIS A 57 3.06 1.65 -5.72
CA HIS A 57 3.16 2.66 -4.68
C HIS A 57 2.16 2.44 -3.53
N ALA A 58 0.89 2.15 -3.85
CA ALA A 58 -0.12 1.82 -2.86
C ALA A 58 0.27 0.58 -2.04
N TYR A 59 0.87 -0.44 -2.65
CA TYR A 59 1.40 -1.61 -1.95
C TYR A 59 2.48 -1.23 -0.92
N GLN A 60 3.43 -0.37 -1.30
CA GLN A 60 4.48 0.11 -0.38
C GLN A 60 3.87 0.91 0.79
N LEU A 61 2.85 1.73 0.54
CA LEU A 61 2.16 2.49 1.59
C LEU A 61 1.44 1.56 2.58
N LEU A 62 0.64 0.61 2.08
CA LEU A 62 -0.13 -0.29 2.95
C LEU A 62 0.78 -1.20 3.79
N THR A 63 1.84 -1.72 3.19
CA THR A 63 2.84 -2.50 3.94
C THR A 63 3.60 -1.66 4.94
N GLY A 64 3.93 -0.40 4.61
CA GLY A 64 4.53 0.56 5.54
C GLY A 64 3.62 0.94 6.72
N LEU A 65 2.30 0.89 6.53
CA LEU A 65 1.29 1.05 7.59
C LEU A 65 1.07 -0.22 8.43
N GLY A 66 1.82 -1.30 8.16
CA GLY A 66 1.76 -2.53 8.93
C GLY A 66 0.64 -3.49 8.51
N ILE A 67 -0.04 -3.25 7.38
CA ILE A 67 -0.99 -4.21 6.83
C ILE A 67 -0.20 -5.43 6.31
N PRO A 68 -0.52 -6.65 6.79
CA PRO A 68 0.21 -7.85 6.37
C PRO A 68 0.10 -8.09 4.86
N ARG A 69 1.17 -8.59 4.23
CA ARG A 69 1.20 -8.84 2.78
C ARG A 69 0.14 -9.87 2.34
N GLU A 70 -0.18 -10.81 3.23
CA GLU A 70 -1.25 -11.80 3.06
C GLU A 70 -2.65 -11.19 2.96
N ASN A 71 -2.85 -9.97 3.48
CA ASN A 71 -4.12 -9.23 3.42
C ASN A 71 -4.21 -8.23 2.24
N ILE A 72 -3.14 -8.09 1.46
CA ILE A 72 -3.09 -7.21 0.29
C ILE A 72 -3.10 -8.10 -0.94
N ILE A 73 -4.14 -7.98 -1.76
CA ILE A 73 -4.31 -8.71 -3.02
C ILE A 73 -4.02 -7.78 -4.18
N THR A 74 -3.10 -8.13 -5.07
CA THR A 74 -2.69 -7.26 -6.18
C THR A 74 -3.04 -7.86 -7.54
N PHE A 75 -3.51 -6.98 -8.44
CA PHE A 75 -3.73 -7.25 -9.85
C PHE A 75 -2.91 -6.26 -10.66
N MET A 76 -1.96 -6.75 -11.45
CA MET A 76 -1.25 -5.92 -12.42
C MET A 76 -0.65 -6.79 -13.54
N TYR A 77 -0.63 -6.26 -14.76
CA TYR A 77 -0.13 -7.02 -15.91
C TYR A 77 1.35 -7.38 -15.80
N ASP A 78 2.12 -6.56 -15.07
CA ASP A 78 3.54 -6.77 -14.78
C ASP A 78 4.40 -6.85 -16.05
N ASP A 79 4.14 -5.91 -16.95
CA ASP A 79 4.80 -5.69 -18.23
C ASP A 79 5.56 -4.35 -18.29
N ILE A 80 5.69 -3.67 -17.14
CA ILE A 80 6.33 -2.35 -17.01
C ILE A 80 7.79 -2.44 -16.56
N ALA A 81 8.08 -3.15 -15.47
CA ALA A 81 9.42 -3.17 -14.86
C ALA A 81 10.50 -3.63 -15.86
N ASN A 82 10.19 -4.62 -16.70
CA ASN A 82 11.08 -5.16 -17.72
C ASN A 82 10.66 -4.79 -19.15
N ASN A 83 9.88 -3.73 -19.32
CA ASN A 83 9.50 -3.26 -20.64
C ASN A 83 10.75 -2.81 -21.42
N ARG A 84 10.81 -3.08 -22.72
CA ARG A 84 11.91 -2.63 -23.59
C ARG A 84 12.11 -1.10 -23.60
N ASN A 85 11.04 -0.35 -23.32
CA ASN A 85 11.08 1.10 -23.26
C ASN A 85 11.50 1.63 -21.89
N ASN A 86 11.64 0.76 -20.87
CA ASN A 86 12.04 1.16 -19.53
C ASN A 86 13.55 1.41 -19.48
N PRO A 87 14.00 2.67 -19.27
CA PRO A 87 15.42 2.97 -19.14
C PRO A 87 16.03 2.43 -17.83
N TYR A 88 15.20 1.97 -16.89
CA TYR A 88 15.64 1.38 -15.62
C TYR A 88 15.06 -0.03 -15.45
N PRO A 89 15.64 -1.05 -16.11
CA PRO A 89 15.14 -2.42 -16.06
C PRO A 89 14.99 -2.93 -14.62
N GLY A 90 13.85 -3.58 -14.35
CA GLY A 90 13.51 -4.15 -13.06
C GLY A 90 13.00 -3.15 -12.02
N LYS A 91 12.81 -1.87 -12.37
CA LYS A 91 12.34 -0.83 -11.44
C LYS A 91 11.09 -0.13 -11.96
N ILE A 92 10.25 0.32 -11.04
CA ILE A 92 9.11 1.20 -11.31
C ILE A 92 9.15 2.34 -10.29
N PHE A 93 8.86 3.56 -10.72
CA PHE A 93 8.88 4.79 -9.93
C PHE A 93 7.54 5.50 -10.03
N ASN A 94 7.03 5.99 -8.88
CA ASN A 94 5.78 6.77 -8.82
C ASN A 94 6.00 8.21 -8.33
N ASP A 95 7.24 8.68 -8.34
CA ASP A 95 7.63 10.04 -7.95
C ASP A 95 8.84 10.52 -8.78
N TYR A 96 9.17 11.81 -8.63
CA TYR A 96 10.35 12.41 -9.27
C TYR A 96 11.66 12.09 -8.55
N ASN A 97 11.60 11.52 -7.35
CA ASN A 97 12.79 11.13 -6.58
C ASN A 97 13.34 9.77 -7.01
N HIS A 98 12.68 9.10 -7.97
CA HIS A 98 13.05 7.78 -8.47
C HIS A 98 13.19 6.75 -7.36
N LYS A 99 12.29 6.80 -6.37
CA LYS A 99 12.19 5.73 -5.37
C LYS A 99 11.52 4.52 -6.02
N ASP A 100 12.24 3.41 -6.08
CA ASP A 100 11.70 2.16 -6.63
C ASP A 100 10.53 1.66 -5.77
N VAL A 101 9.35 1.56 -6.38
CA VAL A 101 8.12 1.06 -5.77
C VAL A 101 7.82 -0.38 -6.17
N TYR A 102 8.52 -0.96 -7.15
CA TYR A 102 8.31 -2.33 -7.62
C TYR A 102 8.92 -3.38 -6.70
N ALA A 103 10.09 -3.08 -6.13
CA ALA A 103 10.81 -4.01 -5.27
C ALA A 103 9.93 -4.54 -4.13
N GLY A 104 9.82 -5.87 -4.04
CA GLY A 104 9.08 -6.56 -2.97
C GLY A 104 7.56 -6.56 -3.11
N VAL A 105 6.99 -6.03 -4.19
CA VAL A 105 5.56 -6.17 -4.49
C VAL A 105 5.26 -7.65 -4.78
N GLN A 106 4.35 -8.23 -4.01
CA GLN A 106 3.77 -9.54 -4.33
C GLN A 106 2.67 -9.34 -5.35
N ILE A 107 2.75 -10.01 -6.50
CA ILE A 107 1.79 -9.93 -7.60
C ILE A 107 0.91 -11.18 -7.59
N ASP A 108 -0.33 -11.06 -7.12
CA ASP A 108 -1.21 -12.24 -6.94
C ASP A 108 -1.86 -12.67 -8.26
N TYR A 109 -2.23 -11.70 -9.10
CA TYR A 109 -2.87 -11.90 -10.40
C TYR A 109 -2.16 -11.08 -11.48
N LYS A 110 -1.64 -11.76 -12.50
CA LYS A 110 -0.78 -11.21 -13.54
C LYS A 110 -1.30 -11.50 -14.95
N GLY A 111 -1.02 -10.61 -15.91
CA GLY A 111 -1.30 -10.83 -17.32
C GLY A 111 -2.79 -11.10 -17.56
N SER A 112 -3.12 -12.23 -18.19
CA SER A 112 -4.50 -12.61 -18.50
C SER A 112 -5.40 -12.78 -17.27
N ASP A 113 -4.84 -13.00 -16.07
CA ASP A 113 -5.62 -13.06 -14.83
C ASP A 113 -6.18 -11.69 -14.42
N VAL A 114 -5.66 -10.59 -15.00
CA VAL A 114 -6.16 -9.23 -14.79
C VAL A 114 -7.39 -8.99 -15.68
N ASN A 115 -8.52 -9.57 -15.26
CA ASN A 115 -9.79 -9.44 -15.94
C ASN A 115 -10.96 -9.31 -14.93
N PRO A 116 -12.12 -8.79 -15.36
CA PRO A 116 -13.27 -8.58 -14.46
C PRO A 116 -13.79 -9.86 -13.80
N GLY A 117 -13.75 -10.99 -14.52
CA GLY A 117 -14.22 -12.27 -14.00
C GLY A 117 -13.39 -12.75 -12.82
N MET A 118 -12.05 -12.71 -12.95
CA MET A 118 -11.14 -13.07 -11.87
C MET A 118 -11.27 -12.10 -10.69
N PHE A 119 -11.35 -10.79 -10.94
CA PHE A 119 -11.58 -9.79 -9.90
C PHE A 119 -12.84 -10.10 -9.09
N MET A 120 -13.96 -10.39 -9.75
CA MET A 120 -15.20 -10.73 -9.06
C MET A 120 -15.11 -12.02 -8.24
N ARG A 121 -14.38 -13.04 -8.71
CA ARG A 121 -14.13 -14.27 -7.94
C ARG A 121 -13.32 -13.99 -6.67
N VAL A 122 -12.27 -13.17 -6.79
CA VAL A 122 -11.45 -12.74 -5.65
C VAL A 122 -12.27 -11.98 -4.62
N MET A 123 -13.09 -11.02 -5.07
CA MET A 123 -13.93 -10.20 -4.19
C MET A 123 -14.98 -11.03 -3.42
N LYS A 124 -15.40 -12.16 -4.00
CA LYS A 124 -16.35 -13.12 -3.42
C LYS A 124 -15.69 -14.19 -2.54
N GLY A 125 -14.36 -14.22 -2.43
CA GLY A 125 -13.67 -15.26 -1.64
C GLY A 125 -13.82 -16.66 -2.26
N ASP A 126 -13.69 -16.78 -3.59
CA ASP A 126 -13.90 -18.03 -4.32
C ASP A 126 -13.12 -19.23 -3.72
N ALA A 127 -13.86 -20.27 -3.32
CA ALA A 127 -13.31 -21.43 -2.63
C ALA A 127 -12.38 -22.28 -3.51
N GLN A 128 -12.61 -22.32 -4.83
CA GLN A 128 -11.76 -23.08 -5.74
C GLN A 128 -10.40 -22.38 -5.91
N LEU A 129 -10.40 -21.05 -6.05
CA LEU A 129 -9.16 -20.27 -6.07
C LEU A 129 -8.38 -20.46 -4.76
N LYS A 130 -9.07 -20.38 -3.61
CA LYS A 130 -8.45 -20.63 -2.30
C LYS A 130 -7.86 -22.04 -2.19
N ALA A 131 -8.59 -23.07 -2.63
CA ALA A 131 -8.11 -24.45 -2.64
C ALA A 131 -6.90 -24.65 -3.57
N ALA A 132 -6.81 -23.86 -4.65
CA ALA A 132 -5.65 -23.80 -5.53
C ALA A 132 -4.49 -22.96 -4.99
N GLY A 133 -4.57 -22.49 -3.72
CA GLY A 133 -3.53 -21.69 -3.08
C GLY A 133 -3.48 -20.22 -3.55
N LYS A 134 -4.48 -19.74 -4.30
CA LYS A 134 -4.56 -18.34 -4.73
C LYS A 134 -5.12 -17.47 -3.61
N LYS A 135 -4.61 -16.24 -3.51
CA LYS A 135 -5.08 -15.25 -2.55
C LYS A 135 -6.46 -14.73 -2.97
N VAL A 136 -7.44 -14.88 -2.10
CA VAL A 136 -8.79 -14.30 -2.27
C VAL A 136 -9.14 -13.49 -1.04
N LEU A 137 -10.11 -12.59 -1.16
CA LEU A 137 -10.53 -11.76 -0.05
C LEU A 137 -11.18 -12.63 1.04
N GLN A 138 -10.66 -12.56 2.27
CA GLN A 138 -11.19 -13.28 3.43
C GLN A 138 -11.74 -12.22 4.39
N ARG A 139 -13.03 -12.26 4.69
CA ARG A 139 -13.72 -11.32 5.58
C ARG A 139 -14.36 -12.08 6.71
#